data_AF-A0A397L4Z8-F1
#
_entry.id   AF-A0A397L4Z8-F1
#
_cell.length_a   1.000
_cell.length_b   1.000
_cell.length_c   1.000
_cell.angle_alpha   90.00
_cell.angle_beta   90.00
_cell.angle_gamma   90.00
#
_symmetry.space_group_name_H-M   'P 1'
#
loop_
_entity.id
_entity.type
_entity.pdbx_description
1 polymer ?
#
loop_
_entity_poly.entity_id
_entity_poly.type
_entity_poly.pdbx_seq_one_letter_code
_entity_poly.pdbx_strand_id
1 'polypeptide(L)' 'MKSSKLHFLVLLIIISFILNIQSTRIIDNSSSDCDFKGPCQKKTDCYERCGVGKPPFKIALCEPYGSSRVCCCI' A
#
# COMPACT_ATOMS: atom_id res chain seq x y z
N MET A 1 39.34 -23.01 -17.60
CA MET A 1 38.24 -22.09 -18.00
C MET A 1 36.90 -22.72 -17.64
N LYS A 2 36.49 -22.62 -16.37
CA LYS A 2 35.22 -23.18 -15.92
C LYS A 2 34.65 -22.24 -14.88
N SER A 3 33.33 -22.11 -14.90
CA SER A 3 32.49 -21.45 -13.90
C SER A 3 32.06 -19.99 -14.13
N SER A 4 32.53 -19.24 -15.14
CA SER A 4 32.00 -17.87 -15.36
C SER A 4 30.48 -17.84 -15.64
N LYS A 5 29.98 -18.81 -16.43
CA LYS A 5 28.54 -18.96 -16.73
C LYS A 5 27.72 -19.36 -15.51
N LEU A 6 28.28 -20.18 -14.61
CA LEU A 6 27.59 -20.66 -13.42
C LEU A 6 27.47 -19.56 -12.35
N HIS A 7 28.53 -18.76 -12.18
CA HIS A 7 28.48 -17.57 -11.32
C HIS A 7 27.46 -16.54 -11.81
N PHE A 8 27.34 -16.36 -13.13
CA PHE A 8 26.36 -15.44 -13.71
C PHE A 8 24.91 -15.89 -13.46
N LEU A 9 24.62 -17.19 -13.62
CA LEU A 9 23.30 -17.74 -13.33
C LEU A 9 22.93 -17.62 -11.85
N VAL A 10 23.88 -17.88 -10.94
CA VAL A 10 23.66 -17.71 -9.49
C VAL A 10 23.36 -16.25 -9.16
N LEU A 11 24.08 -15.29 -9.76
CA LEU A 11 23.81 -13.86 -9.60
C LEU A 11 22.41 -13.47 -10.07
N LEU A 12 21.97 -13.97 -11.22
CA LEU A 12 20.62 -13.71 -11.74
C LEU A 12 19.52 -14.27 -10.84
N ILE A 13 19.74 -15.45 -10.26
CA ILE A 13 18.78 -16.05 -9.30
C ILE A 13 18.69 -15.15 -8.06
N ILE A 14 19.82 -14.74 -7.48
CA ILE A 14 19.84 -13.86 -6.29
C ILE A 14 19.09 -12.55 -6.56
N ILE A 15 19.34 -11.90 -7.70
CA ILE A 15 18.64 -10.66 -8.09
C ILE A 15 17.13 -10.91 -8.23
N SER A 16 16.73 -12.01 -8.87
CA SER A 16 15.31 -12.36 -9.05
C SER A 16 14.58 -12.59 -7.72
N PHE A 17 15.27 -13.18 -6.74
CA PHE A 17 14.73 -13.37 -5.39
C PHE A 17 14.60 -12.02 -4.64
N ILE A 18 15.59 -11.14 -4.73
CA ILE A 18 15.53 -9.80 -4.09
C ILE A 18 14.37 -8.98 -4.67
N LEU A 19 14.20 -8.98 -6.00
CA LEU A 19 13.11 -8.27 -6.67
C LEU A 19 11.73 -8.83 -6.31
N ASN A 20 11.59 -10.16 -6.15
CA ASN A 20 10.34 -10.77 -5.68
C ASN A 20 9.98 -10.34 -4.26
N ILE A 21 10.96 -10.31 -3.34
CA ILE A 21 10.74 -9.89 -1.94
C ILE A 21 10.33 -8.42 -1.86
N GLN A 22 10.83 -7.57 -2.76
CA GLN A 22 10.52 -6.14 -2.75
C GLN A 22 9.13 -5.84 -3.34
N SER A 23 8.68 -6.63 -4.33
CA SER A 23 7.34 -6.47 -4.94
C SER A 23 6.20 -6.75 -3.95
N THR A 24 6.42 -7.61 -2.94
CA THR A 24 5.41 -7.89 -1.90
C THR A 24 5.38 -6.86 -0.76
N ARG A 25 6.33 -5.91 -0.72
CA ARG A 25 6.43 -4.90 0.35
C ARG A 25 5.92 -3.51 -0.04
N ILE A 26 5.45 -3.32 -1.28
CA ILE A 26 4.74 -2.12 -1.73
C ILE A 26 3.24 -2.42 -1.80
N ILE A 27 2.72 -3.05 -0.75
CA ILE A 27 1.31 -2.92 -0.38
C ILE A 27 1.37 -2.20 0.95
N ASP A 28 1.25 -0.89 0.87
CA ASP A 28 1.37 0.05 1.97
C ASP A 28 0.49 -0.38 3.15
N ASN A 29 1.14 -0.96 4.14
CA ASN A 29 1.16 -0.64 5.57
C ASN A 29 0.20 0.44 6.15
N SER A 30 -1.04 0.57 5.69
CA SER A 30 -2.04 1.50 6.28
C SER A 30 -3.18 0.80 7.04
N SER A 31 -3.09 -0.52 7.26
CA SER A 31 -4.02 -1.26 8.12
C SER A 31 -3.69 -1.11 9.62
N SER A 32 -3.54 0.12 10.09
CA SER A 32 -3.53 0.44 11.52
C SER A 32 -4.62 1.50 11.75
N ASP A 33 -5.74 1.07 12.34
CA ASP A 33 -6.87 1.90 12.81
C ASP A 33 -7.60 2.77 11.77
N CYS A 34 -7.93 2.19 10.62
CA CYS A 34 -8.76 2.85 9.63
C CYS A 34 -10.25 2.47 9.79
N ASP A 35 -11.13 3.43 10.09
CA ASP A 35 -12.59 3.24 10.00
C ASP A 35 -13.07 3.57 8.59
N PHE A 36 -13.49 2.55 7.83
CA PHE A 36 -13.84 2.69 6.41
C PHE A 36 -15.26 3.23 6.21
N LYS A 37 -15.41 4.36 5.48
CA LYS A 37 -16.70 5.05 5.31
C LYS A 37 -17.06 5.40 3.86
N GLY A 38 -17.69 4.45 3.19
CA GLY A 38 -18.29 4.66 1.87
C GLY A 38 -17.27 5.04 0.78
N PRO A 39 -17.73 5.24 -0.47
CA PRO A 39 -16.85 5.42 -1.60
C PRO A 39 -16.31 6.85 -1.72
N CYS A 40 -15.10 7.02 -2.23
CA CYS A 40 -14.50 8.34 -2.49
C CYS A 40 -13.82 8.39 -3.85
N GLN A 41 -13.70 9.59 -4.43
CA GLN A 41 -12.86 9.83 -5.60
C GLN A 41 -11.57 10.56 -5.20
N LYS A 42 -11.70 11.47 -4.23
CA LYS A 42 -10.63 12.30 -3.68
C LYS A 42 -10.75 12.41 -2.16
N LYS A 43 -9.64 12.76 -1.51
CA LYS A 43 -9.53 12.90 -0.05
C LYS A 43 -10.59 13.81 0.58
N THR A 44 -10.96 14.91 -0.09
CA THR A 44 -11.93 15.88 0.45
C THR A 44 -13.35 15.32 0.57
N ASP A 45 -13.70 14.31 -0.22
CA ASP A 45 -15.01 13.65 -0.16
C ASP A 45 -15.23 12.95 1.20
N CYS A 46 -14.13 12.69 1.91
CA CYS A 46 -14.13 12.00 3.20
C CYS A 46 -14.17 12.94 4.40
N TYR A 47 -13.96 14.25 4.21
CA TYR A 47 -13.84 15.20 5.33
C TYR A 47 -15.11 15.30 6.16
N GLU A 48 -16.26 15.40 5.50
CA GLU A 48 -17.56 15.46 6.18
C GLU A 48 -17.91 14.12 6.84
N ARG A 49 -17.68 13.00 6.14
CA ARG A 49 -18.01 11.65 6.64
C ARG A 49 -17.17 11.22 7.84
N CYS A 50 -15.89 11.59 7.83
CA CYS A 50 -14.99 11.33 8.94
C CYS A 50 -15.05 12.42 10.01
N GLY A 51 -15.73 13.56 9.78
CA GLY A 51 -15.74 14.67 10.72
C GLY A 51 -14.32 15.21 11.01
N VAL A 52 -13.49 15.32 9.97
CA VAL A 52 -12.07 15.67 10.07
C VAL A 52 -11.87 16.92 10.94
N GLY A 53 -11.01 16.79 11.95
CA GLY A 53 -10.74 17.85 12.92
C GLY A 53 -11.63 17.80 14.16
N LYS A 54 -12.52 16.81 14.27
CA LYS A 54 -13.32 16.53 15.48
C LYS A 54 -13.03 15.11 15.98
N PRO A 55 -13.00 14.87 17.31
CA PRO A 55 -12.88 13.51 17.83
C PRO A 55 -14.01 12.60 17.29
N PRO A 56 -13.72 11.33 16.94
CA PRO A 56 -12.44 10.64 17.15
C PRO A 56 -11.41 10.82 16.02
N PHE A 57 -11.81 11.31 14.84
CA PHE A 57 -10.96 11.26 13.63
C PHE A 57 -10.30 12.62 13.31
N LYS A 58 -8.98 12.62 13.24
CA LYS A 58 -8.18 13.82 12.93
C LYS A 58 -7.94 13.98 11.45
N ILE A 59 -7.90 12.89 10.70
CA ILE A 59 -7.58 12.88 9.28
C ILE A 59 -8.51 11.92 8.53
N ALA A 60 -8.59 12.13 7.22
CA ALA A 60 -9.25 11.20 6.32
C ALA A 60 -8.39 10.98 5.08
N LEU A 61 -8.37 9.74 4.57
CA LEU A 61 -7.72 9.36 3.34
C LEU A 61 -8.75 8.75 2.38
N CYS A 62 -8.40 8.70 1.09
CA CYS A 62 -9.19 8.01 0.08
C CYS A 62 -8.35 6.85 -0.45
N GLU A 63 -8.54 5.68 0.14
CA GLU A 63 -7.70 4.49 -0.03
C GLU A 63 -8.35 3.52 -1.02
N PRO A 64 -7.54 2.76 -1.79
CA PRO A 64 -8.05 1.67 -2.60
C PRO A 64 -8.63 0.54 -1.72
N TYR A 65 -9.81 0.05 -2.08
CA TYR A 65 -10.46 -1.10 -1.46
C TYR A 65 -11.13 -1.97 -2.54
N GLY A 66 -10.45 -3.08 -2.87
CA GLY A 66 -10.78 -3.90 -4.03
C GLY A 66 -10.63 -3.12 -5.34
N SER A 67 -11.68 -3.12 -6.17
CA SER A 67 -11.76 -2.37 -7.43
C SER A 67 -12.25 -0.92 -7.27
N SER A 68 -12.52 -0.49 -6.04
CA SER A 68 -13.08 0.82 -5.71
C SER A 68 -12.18 1.60 -4.77
N ARG A 69 -12.54 2.84 -4.47
CA ARG A 69 -11.86 3.68 -3.47
C ARG A 69 -12.84 4.03 -2.36
N VAL A 70 -12.39 3.98 -1.12
CA VAL A 70 -13.20 4.21 0.08
C VAL A 70 -12.52 5.17 1.03
N CYS A 71 -13.32 5.89 1.79
CA CYS A 71 -12.78 6.77 2.83
C CYS A 71 -12.19 5.96 3.97
N CYS A 72 -11.02 6.37 4.42
CA CYS A 72 -10.35 5.83 5.58
C CYS A 72 -10.25 6.93 6.65
N CYS A 73 -10.98 6.78 7.77
CA CYS A 73 -11.00 7.75 8.87
C CYS A 73 -10.02 7.32 9.97
N ILE A 74 -9.11 8.22 10.36
CA ILE A 74 -8.06 8.00 11.39
C ILE A 74 -8.07 9.17 12.38
#